data_AF-A0A9P8SCE1-F1
#
_entry.id   AF-A0A9P8SCE1-F1
#
_cell.length_a   1.000
_cell.length_b   1.000
_cell.length_c   1.000
_cell.angle_alpha   90.00
_cell.angle_beta   90.00
_cell.angle_gamma   90.00
#
_symmetry.space_group_name_H-M   'P 1'
#
loop_
_entity.id
_entity.type
_entity.pdbx_description
1 polymer ?
#
loop_
_entity_poly.entity_id
_entity_poly.type
_entity_poly.pdbx_seq_one_letter_code
_entity_poly.pdbx_strand_id
1 'polypeptide(L)'
;MVCPTQIKFYVPEECRIFTEFPRLPPEVRERIWETYLSTPGVHFLKLQTKDGDWSWAERRMQDAFTMQETEGAEDGEEMLTVLENDRVPRESHQACLIPVGPCPRADVSQYQALRRQLAILSRTCVESRNVAKRLTNRPETLRLANGSIVSLGRSPDLIYLDYFPPSLYQGSGNLETIPDCPDLAHIKRVAVRFSHTWRPTKKLCTCDSCRKTNGAEHTGVYPAHLYQLLARHFPNLEEFFFIDYFIVHKGRAQNKYDGGTWAKGPTMQVNLYNRRATQHC
;
A
#
# COMPACT_ATOMS: atom_id res chain seq x y z
N MET A 1 -27.31 -28.22 -19.46
CA MET A 1 -26.15 -28.01 -18.56
C MET A 1 -24.96 -28.72 -19.18
N VAL A 2 -23.99 -27.97 -19.71
CA VAL A 2 -22.77 -28.55 -20.29
C VAL A 2 -21.67 -28.37 -19.25
N CYS A 3 -21.23 -29.46 -18.63
CA CYS A 3 -20.05 -29.44 -17.78
C CYS A 3 -18.82 -29.17 -18.65
N PRO A 4 -17.94 -28.22 -18.29
CA PRO A 4 -16.71 -27.99 -19.05
C PRO A 4 -15.86 -29.26 -19.00
N THR A 5 -15.60 -29.84 -20.18
CA THR A 5 -14.67 -30.95 -20.36
C THR A 5 -13.28 -30.48 -19.94
N GLN A 6 -12.83 -30.96 -18.78
CA GLN A 6 -11.50 -30.68 -18.27
C GLN A 6 -10.47 -31.26 -19.26
N ILE A 7 -9.81 -30.39 -20.02
CA ILE A 7 -8.74 -30.78 -20.94
C ILE A 7 -7.60 -31.36 -20.09
N LYS A 8 -7.48 -32.67 -20.05
CA LYS A 8 -6.36 -33.37 -19.42
C LYS A 8 -5.27 -33.55 -20.45
N PHE A 9 -4.22 -32.76 -20.34
CA PHE A 9 -3.00 -32.96 -21.13
C PHE A 9 -2.30 -34.23 -20.64
N TYR A 10 -2.18 -35.23 -21.52
CA TYR A 10 -1.31 -36.37 -21.26
C TYR A 10 0.14 -35.94 -21.48
N VAL A 11 0.90 -35.79 -20.39
CA VAL A 11 2.33 -35.54 -20.46
C VAL A 11 3.04 -36.91 -20.53
N PRO A 12 3.78 -37.23 -21.62
CA PRO A 12 4.55 -38.46 -21.72
C PRO A 12 5.51 -38.63 -20.55
N GLU A 13 5.76 -39.86 -20.12
CA GLU A 13 6.55 -40.16 -18.92
C GLU A 13 7.99 -39.62 -19.00
N GLU A 14 8.56 -39.65 -20.20
CA GLU A 14 9.86 -39.04 -20.55
C GLU A 14 9.88 -37.52 -20.33
N CYS A 15 8.75 -36.84 -20.51
CA CYS A 15 8.60 -35.40 -20.30
C CYS A 15 8.22 -35.05 -18.85
N ARG A 16 7.92 -36.04 -18.00
CA ARG A 16 7.63 -35.83 -16.57
C ARG A 16 8.90 -35.69 -15.73
N ILE A 17 10.03 -36.16 -16.25
CA ILE A 17 11.29 -36.21 -15.53
C ILE A 17 12.31 -35.33 -16.26
N PHE A 18 12.74 -34.25 -15.60
CA PHE A 18 13.81 -33.41 -16.13
C PHE A 18 15.17 -34.05 -15.80
N THR A 19 15.59 -35.00 -16.64
CA THR A 19 16.81 -35.82 -16.47
C THR A 19 18.11 -35.00 -16.54
N GLU A 20 18.07 -33.81 -17.12
CA GLU A 20 19.24 -32.91 -17.20
C GLU A 20 19.50 -32.16 -15.89
N PHE A 21 18.53 -32.08 -14.97
CA PHE A 21 18.69 -31.34 -13.71
C PHE A 21 19.96 -31.72 -12.94
N PRO A 22 20.25 -33.02 -12.68
CA PRO A 22 21.41 -33.41 -11.89
C PRO A 22 22.74 -33.18 -12.60
N ARG A 23 22.74 -32.99 -13.93
CA ARG A 23 23.94 -32.74 -14.73
C ARG A 23 24.37 -31.28 -14.73
N LEU A 24 23.47 -30.37 -14.31
CA LEU A 24 23.78 -28.95 -14.22
C LEU A 24 24.77 -28.67 -13.08
N PRO A 25 25.66 -27.67 -13.24
CA PRO A 25 26.53 -27.22 -12.16
C PRO A 25 25.73 -26.85 -10.90
N PRO A 26 26.25 -27.10 -9.69
CA PRO A 26 25.56 -26.78 -8.43
C PRO A 26 25.03 -25.34 -8.37
N GLU A 27 25.79 -24.38 -8.88
CA GLU A 27 25.44 -22.96 -8.87
C GLU A 27 24.19 -22.68 -9.71
N VAL A 28 24.05 -23.39 -10.84
CA VAL A 28 22.88 -23.26 -11.73
C VAL A 28 21.64 -23.89 -11.08
N ARG A 29 21.80 -25.06 -10.47
CA ARG A 29 20.70 -25.76 -9.77
C ARG A 29 20.20 -24.95 -8.59
N GLU A 30 21.10 -24.34 -7.82
CA GLU A 30 20.71 -23.41 -6.76
C GLU A 30 19.94 -22.21 -7.31
N ARG A 31 20.40 -21.59 -8.40
CA ARG A 31 19.68 -20.46 -9.04
C ARG A 31 18.28 -20.87 -9.51
N ILE A 32 18.10 -22.08 -10.03
CA ILE A 32 16.79 -22.61 -10.41
C ILE A 32 15.87 -22.66 -9.18
N TRP A 33 16.36 -23.19 -8.04
CA TRP A 33 15.60 -23.22 -6.80
C TRP A 33 15.27 -21.83 -6.25
N GLU A 34 16.21 -20.88 -6.31
CA GLU A 34 15.95 -19.50 -5.91
C GLU A 34 14.91 -18.82 -6.83
N THR A 35 15.01 -19.07 -8.15
CA THR A 35 14.09 -18.50 -9.15
C THR A 35 12.66 -18.98 -8.94
N TYR A 36 12.49 -20.26 -8.58
CA TYR A 36 11.17 -20.81 -8.24
C TYR A 36 10.46 -20.08 -7.08
N LEU A 37 11.23 -19.49 -6.16
CA LEU A 37 10.73 -18.70 -5.04
C LEU A 37 10.66 -17.19 -5.32
N SER A 38 11.21 -16.73 -6.44
CA SER A 38 11.37 -15.30 -6.75
C SER A 38 10.20 -14.74 -7.57
N THR A 39 9.07 -15.44 -7.61
CA THR A 39 7.87 -14.95 -8.29
C THR A 39 7.35 -13.69 -7.58
N PRO A 40 7.37 -12.51 -8.24
CA PRO A 40 6.88 -11.28 -7.61
C PRO A 40 5.41 -11.40 -7.23
N GLY A 41 5.08 -10.87 -6.07
CA GLY A 41 3.71 -10.76 -5.60
C GLY A 41 3.42 -9.47 -4.84
N VAL A 42 2.12 -9.22 -4.66
CA VAL A 42 1.64 -8.17 -3.77
C VAL A 42 1.31 -8.79 -2.41
N HIS A 43 1.73 -8.14 -1.34
CA HIS A 43 1.44 -8.55 0.03
C HIS A 43 0.72 -7.43 0.77
N PHE A 44 -0.37 -7.77 1.46
CA PHE A 44 -1.21 -6.78 2.14
C PHE A 44 -0.92 -6.77 3.64
N LEU A 45 -0.23 -5.72 4.09
CA LEU A 45 0.15 -5.52 5.49
C LEU A 45 -0.47 -4.25 6.06
N LYS A 46 -0.73 -4.27 7.36
CA LYS A 46 -1.18 -3.15 8.17
C LYS A 46 -0.17 -2.90 9.28
N LEU A 47 0.07 -1.63 9.58
CA LEU A 47 0.79 -1.22 10.77
C LEU A 47 -0.17 -1.23 11.96
N GLN A 48 0.16 -2.01 12.99
CA GLN A 48 -0.64 -2.12 14.21
C GLN A 48 0.18 -1.68 15.41
N THR A 49 -0.37 -0.76 16.20
CA THR A 49 0.17 -0.38 17.52
C THR A 49 -0.08 -1.51 18.52
N LYS A 50 0.78 -1.66 19.53
CA LYS A 50 0.59 -2.67 20.59
C LYS A 50 -0.78 -2.61 21.26
N ASP A 51 -1.28 -1.39 21.49
CA ASP A 51 -2.57 -1.15 22.14
C ASP A 51 -3.76 -1.29 21.18
N GLY A 52 -3.51 -1.54 19.90
CA GLY A 52 -4.53 -1.68 18.86
C GLY A 52 -5.30 -0.39 18.54
N ASP A 53 -4.97 0.70 19.24
CA ASP A 53 -5.61 1.99 19.16
C ASP A 53 -4.64 3.07 18.64
N TRP A 54 -5.19 4.00 17.87
CA TRP A 54 -4.54 5.19 17.33
C TRP A 54 -5.02 6.47 18.03
N SER A 55 -5.75 6.36 19.13
CA SER A 55 -6.32 7.50 19.87
C SER A 55 -5.30 8.55 20.32
N TRP A 56 -4.03 8.18 20.46
CA TRP A 56 -2.95 9.14 20.71
C TRP A 56 -2.67 10.03 19.48
N ALA A 57 -2.72 9.45 18.27
CA ALA A 57 -2.53 10.18 17.01
C ALA A 57 -3.74 11.05 16.67
N GLU A 58 -4.95 10.53 16.95
CA GLU A 58 -6.21 11.25 16.74
C GLU A 58 -6.34 12.49 17.63
N ARG A 59 -5.92 12.41 18.90
CA ARG A 59 -5.90 13.57 19.80
C ARG A 59 -4.95 14.67 19.30
N ARG A 60 -3.74 14.32 18.88
CA ARG A 60 -2.75 15.33 18.45
C ARG A 60 -3.07 15.98 17.12
N MET A 61 -3.64 15.24 16.16
CA MET A 61 -4.09 15.88 14.91
C MET A 61 -5.22 16.89 15.15
N GLN A 62 -6.12 16.65 16.11
CA GLN A 62 -7.15 17.64 16.48
C GLN A 62 -6.54 18.92 17.05
N ASP A 63 -5.48 18.81 17.86
CA ASP A 63 -4.76 19.96 18.40
C ASP A 63 -4.05 20.75 17.29
N ALA A 64 -3.46 20.05 16.31
CA ALA A 64 -2.81 20.68 15.14
C ALA A 64 -3.80 21.44 14.24
N PHE A 65 -5.00 20.90 14.00
CA PHE A 65 -6.06 21.60 13.28
C PHE A 65 -6.51 22.89 13.98
N THR A 66 -6.36 22.98 15.31
CA THR A 66 -6.73 24.16 16.09
C THR A 66 -5.65 25.26 16.03
N MET A 67 -4.39 24.90 15.75
CA MET A 67 -3.27 25.84 15.66
C MET A 67 -3.00 26.35 14.22
N GLN A 68 -3.47 25.63 13.20
CA GLN A 68 -3.22 25.95 11.79
C GLN A 68 -4.12 27.06 11.22
N GLU A 69 -5.01 27.67 12.02
CA GLU A 69 -5.78 28.87 11.63
C GLU A 69 -4.95 30.18 11.72
N THR A 70 -3.72 30.12 12.22
CA THR A 70 -2.84 31.30 12.33
C THR A 70 -1.69 31.26 11.32
N GLU A 71 -1.84 32.15 10.35
CA GLU A 71 -0.80 32.81 9.53
C GLU A 71 -0.33 32.12 8.24
N GLY A 72 -0.53 32.85 7.14
CA GLY A 72 0.00 32.55 5.82
C GLY A 72 1.50 32.78 5.77
N ALA A 73 2.26 31.77 6.18
CA ALA A 73 3.69 31.72 5.98
C ALA A 73 4.01 31.50 4.49
N GLU A 74 5.04 32.19 4.00
CA GLU A 74 5.57 31.98 2.65
C GLU A 74 6.10 30.53 2.54
N ASP A 75 5.78 29.84 1.44
CA ASP A 75 6.04 28.41 1.14
C ASP A 75 7.48 27.92 1.44
N GLY A 76 8.45 28.84 1.56
CA GLY A 76 9.85 28.54 1.93
C GLY A 76 10.11 28.42 3.43
N GLU A 77 9.36 29.11 4.30
CA GLU A 77 9.54 29.09 5.75
C GLU A 77 8.86 27.85 6.39
N GLU A 78 7.79 27.36 5.77
CA GLU A 78 7.07 26.15 6.20
C GLU A 78 7.96 24.89 6.15
N MET A 79 8.78 24.73 5.11
CA MET A 79 9.71 23.59 5.01
C MET A 79 10.80 23.64 6.09
N LEU A 80 11.35 24.82 6.36
CA LEU A 80 12.40 25.00 7.36
C LEU A 80 11.89 24.69 8.77
N THR A 81 10.68 25.16 9.11
CA THR A 81 10.04 24.85 10.40
C THR A 81 9.73 23.37 10.55
N VAL A 82 9.29 22.67 9.50
CA VAL A 82 9.12 21.20 9.52
C VAL A 82 10.46 20.50 9.79
N LEU A 83 11.54 20.92 9.13
CA LEU A 83 12.87 20.35 9.34
C LEU A 83 13.43 20.60 10.75
N GLU A 84 13.14 21.75 11.34
CA GLU A 84 13.50 22.05 12.74
C GLU A 84 12.71 21.20 13.72
N ASN A 85 11.40 21.06 13.50
CA ASN A 85 10.53 20.20 14.30
C ASN A 85 10.89 18.71 14.19
N ASP A 86 11.57 18.30 13.12
CA ASP A 86 12.07 16.93 12.94
C ASP A 86 13.33 16.63 13.77
N ARG A 87 14.04 17.65 14.22
CA ARG A 87 15.19 17.49 15.14
C ARG A 87 14.76 17.26 16.58
N VAL A 88 13.52 17.57 16.92
CA VAL A 88 12.98 17.41 18.27
C VAL A 88 12.70 15.93 18.53
N PRO A 89 13.20 15.34 19.63
CA PRO A 89 12.87 13.97 20.02
C PRO A 89 11.36 13.80 20.18
N ARG A 90 10.79 12.81 19.49
CA ARG A 90 9.36 12.49 19.51
C ARG A 90 9.10 11.23 20.31
N GLU A 91 7.87 11.12 20.81
CA GLU A 91 7.38 9.90 21.43
C GLU A 91 7.38 8.76 20.40
N SER A 92 7.96 7.64 20.81
CA SER A 92 8.05 6.42 20.02
C SER A 92 6.95 5.46 20.47
N HIS A 93 6.14 4.99 19.52
CA HIS A 93 5.09 4.02 19.79
C HIS A 93 5.46 2.69 19.15
N GLN A 94 5.50 1.63 19.96
CA GLN A 94 5.80 0.30 19.47
C GLN A 94 4.70 -0.18 18.52
N ALA A 95 5.12 -0.53 17.31
CA ALA A 95 4.25 -0.99 16.25
C ALA A 95 4.82 -2.24 15.55
N CYS A 96 3.95 -3.04 14.98
CA CYS A 96 4.34 -4.22 14.20
C CYS A 96 3.52 -4.34 12.93
N LEU A 97 4.07 -5.07 11.96
CA LEU A 97 3.35 -5.41 10.74
C LEU A 97 2.47 -6.64 10.99
N ILE A 98 1.22 -6.55 10.56
CA ILE A 98 0.25 -7.64 10.57
C ILE A 98 -0.40 -7.78 9.18
N PRO A 99 -0.92 -8.96 8.80
CA PRO A 99 -1.69 -9.09 7.56
C PRO A 99 -3.00 -8.29 7.64
N VAL A 100 -3.40 -7.65 6.53
CA VAL A 100 -4.67 -6.86 6.46
C VAL A 100 -5.90 -7.77 6.53
N GLY A 101 -5.81 -8.98 5.97
CA GLY A 101 -6.94 -9.91 5.88
C GLY A 101 -7.26 -10.56 7.24
N PRO A 102 -8.48 -10.38 7.80
CA PRO A 102 -8.88 -11.04 9.05
C PRO A 102 -9.04 -12.56 8.87
N CYS A 103 -9.19 -13.03 7.61
CA CYS A 103 -9.27 -14.44 7.30
C CYS A 103 -8.32 -14.83 6.16
N PRO A 104 -7.62 -15.98 6.26
CA PRO A 104 -6.71 -16.45 5.21
C PRO A 104 -7.36 -16.67 3.84
N ARG A 105 -8.70 -16.82 3.79
CA ARG A 105 -9.46 -17.11 2.56
C ARG A 105 -9.75 -15.88 1.71
N ALA A 106 -9.77 -14.69 2.32
CA ALA A 106 -9.94 -13.41 1.63
C ALA A 106 -8.59 -12.71 1.37
N ASP A 107 -7.51 -13.27 1.92
CA ASP A 107 -6.17 -12.76 1.75
C ASP A 107 -5.60 -13.22 0.40
N VAL A 108 -5.53 -12.27 -0.53
CA VAL A 108 -4.97 -12.44 -1.87
C VAL A 108 -3.45 -12.26 -1.91
N SER A 109 -2.80 -12.13 -0.74
CA SER A 109 -1.35 -11.93 -0.67
C SER A 109 -0.57 -13.15 -1.16
N GLN A 110 0.53 -12.90 -1.85
CA GLN A 110 1.37 -13.95 -2.44
C GLN A 110 2.18 -14.73 -1.39
N TYR A 111 2.33 -14.22 -0.16
CA TYR A 111 3.14 -14.89 0.87
C TYR A 111 2.60 -16.29 1.23
N GLN A 112 1.31 -16.54 1.06
CA GLN A 112 0.76 -17.89 1.25
C GLN A 112 1.31 -18.88 0.21
N ALA A 113 1.43 -18.45 -1.04
CA ALA A 113 2.04 -19.25 -2.10
C ALA A 113 3.53 -19.45 -1.82
N LEU A 114 4.25 -18.39 -1.43
CA LEU A 114 5.66 -18.45 -1.04
C LEU A 114 5.89 -19.49 0.07
N ARG A 115 5.07 -19.48 1.12
CA ARG A 115 5.17 -20.44 2.23
C ARG A 115 4.94 -21.88 1.76
N ARG A 116 3.99 -22.12 0.86
CA ARG A 116 3.76 -23.44 0.27
C ARG A 116 4.98 -23.87 -0.57
N GLN A 117 5.52 -22.98 -1.39
CA GLN A 117 6.72 -23.24 -2.20
C GLN A 117 7.93 -23.56 -1.33
N LEU A 118 8.17 -22.80 -0.25
CA LEU A 118 9.23 -23.08 0.74
C LEU A 118 9.05 -24.45 1.40
N ALA A 119 7.81 -24.82 1.75
CA ALA A 119 7.51 -26.13 2.33
C ALA A 119 7.74 -27.28 1.35
N ILE A 120 7.41 -27.09 0.07
CA ILE A 120 7.70 -28.04 -1.01
C ILE A 120 9.20 -28.22 -1.13
N LEU A 121 9.97 -27.14 -1.34
CA LEU A 121 11.42 -27.22 -1.50
C LEU A 121 12.12 -27.84 -0.29
N SER A 122 11.62 -27.60 0.92
CA SER A 122 12.19 -28.20 2.14
C SER A 122 12.06 -29.73 2.20
N ARG A 123 11.08 -30.29 1.48
CA ARG A 123 10.76 -31.72 1.44
C ARG A 123 11.31 -32.43 0.18
N THR A 124 11.67 -31.69 -0.87
CA THR A 124 12.12 -32.27 -2.15
C THR A 124 13.47 -32.98 -2.04
N CYS A 125 14.55 -32.29 -1.68
CA CYS A 125 15.88 -32.88 -1.51
C CYS A 125 16.75 -32.07 -0.54
N VAL A 126 17.97 -32.55 -0.26
CA VAL A 126 18.91 -31.89 0.67
C VAL A 126 19.32 -30.51 0.16
N GLU A 127 19.59 -30.39 -1.13
CA GLU A 127 20.01 -29.13 -1.75
C GLU A 127 18.91 -28.07 -1.71
N SER A 128 17.69 -28.41 -2.15
CA SER A 128 16.55 -27.49 -2.12
C SER A 128 16.19 -27.07 -0.69
N ARG A 129 16.34 -27.98 0.28
CA ARG A 129 16.18 -27.68 1.70
C ARG A 129 17.23 -26.69 2.21
N ASN A 130 18.48 -26.85 1.80
CA ASN A 130 19.56 -25.92 2.16
C ASN A 130 19.32 -24.54 1.54
N VAL A 131 18.85 -24.47 0.30
CA VAL A 131 18.45 -23.21 -0.36
C VAL A 131 17.30 -22.56 0.41
N ALA A 132 16.23 -23.29 0.72
CA ALA A 132 15.11 -22.76 1.49
C ALA A 132 15.58 -22.21 2.85
N LYS A 133 16.37 -23.00 3.61
CA LYS A 133 16.91 -22.58 4.92
C LYS A 133 17.83 -21.35 4.82
N ARG A 134 18.66 -21.28 3.78
CA ARG A 134 19.51 -20.11 3.53
C ARG A 134 18.68 -18.87 3.28
N LEU A 135 17.68 -18.96 2.39
CA LEU A 135 16.82 -17.84 2.02
C LEU A 135 15.98 -17.36 3.19
N THR A 136 15.39 -18.27 3.95
CA THR A 136 14.59 -17.90 5.11
C THR A 136 15.45 -17.14 6.12
N ASN A 137 16.68 -17.59 6.38
CA ASN A 137 17.57 -17.00 7.38
C ASN A 137 18.36 -15.76 6.93
N ARG A 138 18.13 -15.26 5.71
CA ARG A 138 18.72 -13.98 5.29
C ARG A 138 18.20 -12.85 6.17
N PRO A 139 19.05 -11.88 6.58
CA PRO A 139 18.63 -10.75 7.40
C PRO A 139 17.63 -9.86 6.65
N GLU A 140 17.74 -9.77 5.33
CA GLU A 140 16.83 -8.99 4.48
C GLU A 140 15.42 -9.60 4.34
N THR A 141 15.19 -10.83 4.82
CA THR A 141 13.89 -11.50 4.69
C THR A 141 12.87 -10.92 5.67
N LEU A 142 11.78 -10.37 5.13
CA LEU A 142 10.69 -9.80 5.92
C LEU A 142 9.91 -10.93 6.62
N ARG A 143 9.96 -10.92 7.95
CA ARG A 143 9.23 -11.84 8.83
C ARG A 143 8.32 -11.05 9.75
N LEU A 144 7.08 -11.50 9.88
CA LEU A 144 6.14 -10.92 10.84
C LEU A 144 6.44 -11.43 12.25
N ALA A 145 5.91 -10.74 13.26
CA ALA A 145 6.04 -11.13 14.67
C ALA A 145 5.57 -12.56 14.97
N ASN A 146 4.63 -13.09 14.18
CA ASN A 146 4.16 -14.48 14.30
C ASN A 146 5.08 -15.52 13.62
N GLY A 147 6.26 -15.10 13.14
CA GLY A 147 7.23 -15.94 12.43
C GLY A 147 6.90 -16.21 10.96
N SER A 148 5.80 -15.66 10.43
CA SER A 148 5.43 -15.85 9.02
C SER A 148 6.34 -15.04 8.11
N ILE A 149 6.89 -15.71 7.09
CA ILE A 149 7.68 -15.06 6.04
C ILE A 149 6.72 -14.43 5.04
N VAL A 150 6.93 -13.14 4.76
CA VAL A 150 6.14 -12.38 3.78
C VAL A 150 6.89 -12.27 2.47
N SER A 151 8.13 -11.80 2.53
CA SER A 151 8.96 -11.49 1.37
C SER A 151 10.40 -11.94 1.63
N LEU A 152 11.09 -12.40 0.59
CA LEU A 152 12.50 -12.75 0.64
C LEU A 152 13.32 -11.52 0.28
N GLY A 153 14.49 -11.29 0.91
CA GLY A 153 15.20 -10.01 0.79
C GLY A 153 15.56 -9.50 -0.61
N ARG A 154 15.62 -10.38 -1.61
CA ARG A 154 15.90 -10.04 -3.01
C ARG A 154 14.70 -10.19 -3.93
N SER A 155 13.51 -10.46 -3.40
CA SER A 155 12.32 -10.51 -4.23
C SER A 155 11.89 -9.09 -4.61
N PRO A 156 11.43 -8.88 -5.85
CA PRO A 156 10.84 -7.61 -6.27
C PRO A 156 9.38 -7.49 -5.79
N ASP A 157 9.08 -7.97 -4.59
CA ASP A 157 7.73 -7.98 -4.04
C ASP A 157 7.25 -6.58 -3.69
N LEU A 158 5.94 -6.35 -3.86
CA LEU A 158 5.28 -5.10 -3.54
C LEU A 158 4.49 -5.24 -2.23
N ILE A 159 4.78 -4.39 -1.24
CA ILE A 159 4.02 -4.36 0.01
C ILE A 159 2.95 -3.28 -0.07
N TYR A 160 1.68 -3.69 -0.11
CA TYR A 160 0.57 -2.79 0.19
C TYR A 160 0.58 -2.53 1.70
N LEU A 161 0.67 -1.25 2.09
CA LEU A 161 0.74 -0.85 3.48
C LEU A 161 -0.45 0.03 3.88
N ASP A 162 -1.23 -0.48 4.83
CA ASP A 162 -2.23 0.28 5.57
C ASP A 162 -1.61 0.78 6.88
N TYR A 163 -1.01 1.98 6.87
CA TYR A 163 -0.25 2.49 8.02
C TYR A 163 -1.08 3.35 8.99
N PHE A 164 -2.21 3.90 8.57
CA PHE A 164 -3.04 4.81 9.37
C PHE A 164 -4.53 4.48 9.24
N PRO A 165 -5.32 4.69 10.30
CA PRO A 165 -6.76 4.65 10.19
C PRO A 165 -7.28 5.73 9.21
N PRO A 166 -8.43 5.52 8.56
CA PRO A 166 -8.97 6.46 7.58
C PRO A 166 -9.16 7.90 8.08
N SER A 167 -9.42 8.07 9.38
CA SER A 167 -9.56 9.37 10.05
C SER A 167 -8.30 10.24 9.90
N LEU A 168 -7.13 9.64 10.11
CA LEU A 168 -5.82 10.31 10.04
C LEU A 168 -5.28 10.36 8.61
N TYR A 169 -5.53 9.28 7.85
CA TYR A 169 -4.98 9.11 6.51
C TYR A 169 -5.36 10.22 5.54
N GLN A 170 -6.61 10.69 5.62
CA GLN A 170 -7.17 11.64 4.64
C GLN A 170 -6.73 13.09 4.86
N GLY A 171 -6.14 13.41 6.01
CA GLY A 171 -5.69 14.75 6.37
C GLY A 171 -4.32 15.11 5.78
N SER A 172 -3.94 16.38 5.97
CA SER A 172 -2.62 16.95 5.63
C SER A 172 -1.66 17.05 6.81
N GLY A 173 -2.01 16.48 7.97
CA GLY A 173 -1.22 16.60 9.18
C GLY A 173 0.19 15.99 9.06
N ASN A 174 1.08 16.44 9.96
CA ASN A 174 2.40 15.86 10.12
C ASN A 174 2.34 14.51 10.86
N LEU A 175 3.30 13.62 10.56
CA LEU A 175 3.56 12.42 11.34
C LEU A 175 4.29 12.83 12.64
N GLU A 176 3.53 13.23 13.65
CA GLU A 176 4.08 13.72 14.93
C GLU A 176 4.78 12.65 15.76
N THR A 177 4.50 11.37 15.51
CA THR A 177 5.04 10.25 16.28
C THR A 177 5.78 9.28 15.42
N ILE A 178 6.78 8.63 16.00
CA ILE A 178 7.64 7.68 15.31
C ILE A 178 7.12 6.27 15.61
N PRO A 179 6.51 5.56 14.63
CA PRO A 179 6.26 4.13 14.80
C PRO A 179 7.59 3.38 14.89
N ASP A 180 7.84 2.76 16.05
CA ASP A 180 8.97 1.85 16.23
C ASP A 180 8.62 0.49 15.66
N CYS A 181 8.89 0.35 14.36
CA CYS A 181 8.68 -0.87 13.60
C CYS A 181 9.93 -1.14 12.73
N PRO A 182 10.92 -1.90 13.25
CA PRO A 182 12.15 -2.18 12.51
C PRO A 182 11.89 -2.99 11.23
N ASP A 183 10.76 -3.70 11.15
CA ASP A 183 10.39 -4.51 9.99
C ASP A 183 10.21 -3.68 8.72
N LEU A 184 9.88 -2.38 8.84
CA LEU A 184 9.77 -1.45 7.72
C LEU A 184 11.08 -1.30 6.93
N ALA A 185 12.23 -1.50 7.58
CA ALA A 185 13.53 -1.45 6.92
C ALA A 185 13.73 -2.53 5.86
N HIS A 186 12.95 -3.62 5.89
CA HIS A 186 13.05 -4.70 4.91
C HIS A 186 12.19 -4.43 3.65
N ILE A 187 11.43 -3.34 3.62
CA ILE A 187 10.51 -3.03 2.52
C ILE A 187 11.22 -2.14 1.48
N LYS A 188 11.39 -2.67 0.27
CA LYS A 188 11.97 -1.95 -0.87
C LYS A 188 10.93 -1.28 -1.77
N ARG A 189 9.77 -1.91 -1.92
CA ARG A 189 8.69 -1.41 -2.78
C ARG A 189 7.41 -1.35 -1.98
N VAL A 190 6.84 -0.16 -1.84
CA VAL A 190 5.63 0.06 -1.05
C VAL A 190 4.51 0.63 -1.90
N ALA A 191 3.28 0.19 -1.66
CA ALA A 191 2.10 0.80 -2.22
C ALA A 191 1.17 1.25 -1.10
N VAL A 192 0.60 2.45 -1.25
CA VAL A 192 -0.36 3.00 -0.32
C VAL A 192 -1.60 3.47 -1.06
N ARG A 193 -2.74 3.50 -0.38
CA ARG A 193 -4.01 3.90 -0.98
C ARG A 193 -3.99 5.37 -1.41
N PHE A 194 -4.46 5.71 -2.59
CA PHE A 194 -4.67 7.12 -2.94
C PHE A 194 -5.88 7.69 -2.17
N SER A 195 -5.75 8.90 -1.63
CA SER A 195 -6.91 9.66 -1.12
C SER A 195 -7.29 10.77 -2.10
N HIS A 196 -8.57 10.79 -2.50
CA HIS A 196 -9.14 11.84 -3.35
C HIS A 196 -9.26 13.21 -2.67
N THR A 197 -9.08 13.23 -1.34
CA THR A 197 -8.98 14.47 -0.56
C THR A 197 -7.66 15.18 -0.83
N TRP A 198 -6.61 14.44 -1.20
CA TRP A 198 -5.31 15.02 -1.51
C TRP A 198 -5.36 15.73 -2.86
N ARG A 199 -5.05 17.02 -2.86
CA ARG A 199 -5.18 17.89 -4.04
C ARG A 199 -4.05 18.90 -4.06
N PRO A 200 -3.48 19.18 -5.23
CA PRO A 200 -2.47 20.20 -5.34
C PRO A 200 -3.08 21.58 -5.09
N THR A 201 -2.29 22.49 -4.51
CA THR A 201 -2.64 23.90 -4.39
C THR A 201 -2.88 24.46 -5.78
N LYS A 202 -4.05 25.05 -6.01
CA LYS A 202 -4.41 25.66 -7.29
C LYS A 202 -4.54 27.17 -7.09
N LYS A 203 -3.63 27.92 -7.73
CA LYS A 203 -3.84 29.35 -7.94
C LYS A 203 -5.02 29.53 -8.90
N LEU A 204 -6.12 30.08 -8.41
CA LEU A 204 -7.27 30.40 -9.27
C LEU A 204 -6.87 31.51 -10.25
N CYS A 205 -7.50 31.50 -11.43
CA CYS A 205 -7.20 32.39 -12.55
C CYS A 205 -7.15 33.87 -12.13
N THR A 206 -6.09 34.58 -12.54
CA THR A 206 -5.83 35.99 -12.22
C THR A 206 -6.58 36.98 -13.14
N CYS A 207 -7.60 36.53 -13.86
CA CYS A 207 -8.34 37.37 -14.80
C CYS A 207 -9.22 38.41 -14.09
N ASP A 208 -9.33 39.63 -14.64
CA ASP A 208 -10.15 40.71 -14.06
C ASP A 208 -11.64 40.34 -13.93
N SER A 209 -12.12 39.40 -14.74
CA SER A 209 -13.49 38.87 -14.67
C SER A 209 -13.69 37.87 -13.52
N CYS A 210 -12.61 37.21 -13.10
CA CYS A 210 -12.57 36.15 -12.08
C CYS A 210 -12.44 36.73 -10.66
N ARG A 211 -11.90 37.96 -10.54
CA ARG A 211 -11.54 38.64 -9.29
C ARG A 211 -12.74 39.04 -8.40
N LYS A 212 -13.97 38.96 -8.91
CA LYS A 212 -15.20 39.34 -8.19
C LYS A 212 -15.76 38.26 -7.26
N THR A 213 -15.29 37.02 -7.38
CA THR A 213 -15.65 35.94 -6.45
C THR A 213 -14.38 35.45 -5.77
N ASN A 214 -14.02 36.13 -4.69
CA ASN A 214 -13.03 35.77 -3.66
C ASN A 214 -11.70 35.20 -4.18
N GLY A 215 -10.62 35.98 -4.03
CA GLY A 215 -9.23 35.52 -4.14
C GLY A 215 -8.85 34.53 -3.02
N ALA A 216 -9.60 33.44 -2.89
CA ALA A 216 -9.29 32.32 -2.03
C ALA A 216 -8.33 31.42 -2.79
N GLU A 217 -7.06 31.42 -2.38
CA GLU A 217 -6.18 30.32 -2.75
C GLU A 217 -6.79 29.03 -2.20
N HIS A 218 -7.01 28.04 -3.06
CA HIS A 218 -7.31 26.70 -2.56
C HIS A 218 -5.99 26.12 -2.06
N THR A 219 -5.77 26.22 -0.75
CA THR A 219 -4.71 25.48 -0.04
C THR A 219 -4.92 23.99 -0.32
N GLY A 220 -3.98 23.42 -1.08
CA GLY A 220 -4.01 22.00 -1.39
C GLY A 220 -3.84 21.17 -0.13
N VAL A 221 -4.45 19.99 -0.09
CA VAL A 221 -4.23 19.02 0.98
C VAL A 221 -3.18 18.03 0.47
N TYR A 222 -1.99 18.04 1.05
CA TYR A 222 -0.91 17.10 0.72
C TYR A 222 -0.65 16.16 1.91
N PRO A 223 -0.35 14.88 1.69
CA PRO A 223 -0.12 13.94 2.78
C PRO A 223 1.29 14.07 3.35
N ALA A 224 1.56 15.12 4.13
CA ALA A 224 2.86 15.33 4.78
C ALA A 224 3.27 14.11 5.64
N HIS A 225 2.32 13.55 6.39
CA HIS A 225 2.53 12.34 7.20
C HIS A 225 3.07 11.14 6.39
N LEU A 226 2.62 10.96 5.14
CA LEU A 226 3.08 9.87 4.28
C LEU A 226 4.55 10.07 3.91
N TYR A 227 4.90 11.26 3.43
CA TYR A 227 6.27 11.54 3.01
C TYR A 227 7.23 11.45 4.18
N GLN A 228 6.81 11.91 5.37
CA GLN A 228 7.57 11.78 6.60
C GLN A 228 7.71 10.31 7.02
N LEU A 229 6.66 9.49 6.90
CA LEU A 229 6.74 8.06 7.16
C LEU A 229 7.78 7.39 6.24
N LEU A 230 7.67 7.63 4.93
CA LEU A 230 8.57 7.05 3.94
C LEU A 230 10.02 7.47 4.18
N ALA A 231 10.26 8.77 4.37
CA ALA A 231 11.60 9.31 4.56
C ALA A 231 12.27 8.83 5.87
N ARG A 232 11.49 8.70 6.96
CA ARG A 232 12.04 8.38 8.29
C ARG A 232 12.14 6.88 8.56
N HIS A 233 11.26 6.05 7.98
CA HIS A 233 11.11 4.64 8.37
C HIS A 233 11.45 3.63 7.28
N PHE A 234 11.67 4.05 6.04
CA PHE A 234 11.98 3.15 4.92
C PHE A 234 13.39 3.42 4.37
N PRO A 235 14.46 3.07 5.10
CA PRO A 235 15.84 3.34 4.69
C PRO A 235 16.24 2.65 3.38
N ASN A 236 15.55 1.56 3.00
CA ASN A 236 15.84 0.77 1.80
C ASN A 236 14.77 0.94 0.70
N LEU A 237 13.97 2.02 0.75
CA LEU A 237 12.92 2.26 -0.24
C LEU A 237 13.52 2.52 -1.63
N GLU A 238 13.13 1.71 -2.60
CA GLU A 238 13.50 1.84 -4.01
C GLU A 238 12.34 2.44 -4.82
N GLU A 239 11.10 2.00 -4.55
CA GLU A 239 9.91 2.44 -5.29
C GLU A 239 8.71 2.65 -4.36
N PHE A 240 7.89 3.66 -4.66
CA PHE A 240 6.61 3.88 -4.00
C PHE A 240 5.48 4.06 -5.02
N PHE A 241 4.28 3.58 -4.68
CA PHE A 241 3.11 3.61 -5.55
C PHE A 241 1.87 4.14 -4.82
N PHE A 242 1.05 4.89 -5.53
CA PHE A 242 -0.31 5.20 -5.12
C PHE A 242 -1.30 4.26 -5.82
N ILE A 243 -2.16 3.60 -5.04
CA ILE A 243 -3.22 2.74 -5.57
C ILE A 243 -4.55 3.47 -5.50
N ASP A 244 -5.12 3.79 -6.65
CA ASP A 244 -6.47 4.30 -6.77
C ASP A 244 -7.44 3.16 -7.13
N TYR A 245 -8.33 2.81 -6.21
CA TYR A 245 -9.37 1.80 -6.43
C TYR A 245 -10.53 2.30 -7.30
N PHE A 246 -10.57 3.60 -7.65
CA PHE A 246 -11.70 4.21 -8.36
C PHE A 246 -11.49 4.39 -9.87
N ILE A 247 -10.35 3.98 -10.43
CA ILE A 247 -10.16 3.98 -11.88
C ILE A 247 -10.66 2.64 -12.44
N VAL A 248 -11.99 2.49 -12.50
CA VAL A 248 -12.58 1.58 -13.48
C VAL A 248 -12.59 2.35 -14.78
N HIS A 249 -11.78 1.97 -15.77
CA HIS A 249 -12.06 2.40 -17.13
C HIS A 249 -13.51 2.00 -17.40
N LYS A 250 -14.41 2.99 -17.55
CA LYS A 250 -15.66 2.75 -18.25
C LYS A 250 -15.23 2.22 -19.61
N GLY A 251 -15.26 0.91 -19.77
CA GLY A 251 -15.21 0.31 -21.09
C GLY A 251 -16.24 1.08 -21.90
N ARG A 252 -15.86 1.53 -23.10
CA ARG A 252 -16.85 1.89 -24.11
C ARG A 252 -17.62 0.61 -24.39
N ALA A 253 -18.58 0.30 -23.52
CA ALA A 253 -19.68 -0.59 -23.84
C ALA A 253 -20.31 0.09 -25.04
N GLN A 254 -20.08 -0.52 -26.19
CA GLN A 254 -20.78 -0.19 -27.41
C GLN A 254 -22.25 -0.14 -27.04
N ASN A 255 -22.85 1.04 -27.17
CA ASN A 255 -24.29 1.17 -27.26
C ASN A 255 -24.73 0.34 -28.46
N LYS A 256 -25.05 -0.92 -28.21
CA LYS A 256 -26.05 -1.65 -28.97
C LYS A 256 -27.07 -2.13 -27.96
N TYR A 257 -28.23 -1.50 -28.06
CA TYR A 257 -29.52 -1.99 -27.65
C TYR A 257 -29.54 -3.51 -27.45
N ASP A 258 -29.82 -3.96 -26.24
CA ASP A 258 -30.98 -4.82 -26.03
C ASP A 258 -31.37 -4.85 -24.55
N GLY A 259 -32.67 -4.88 -24.31
CA GLY A 259 -33.32 -4.71 -23.02
C GLY A 259 -32.86 -5.75 -21.99
N GLY A 260 -32.34 -5.27 -20.87
CA GLY A 260 -31.98 -6.10 -19.73
C GLY A 260 -31.73 -5.22 -18.51
N THR A 261 -32.46 -5.48 -17.45
CA THR A 261 -32.54 -4.71 -16.20
C THR A 261 -31.15 -4.40 -15.63
N TRP A 262 -30.78 -3.12 -15.55
CA TRP A 262 -29.52 -2.70 -14.94
C TRP A 262 -29.64 -2.79 -13.42
N ALA A 263 -28.83 -3.63 -12.79
CA ALA A 263 -28.58 -3.58 -11.36
C ALA A 263 -27.95 -2.21 -11.04
N LYS A 264 -28.68 -1.36 -10.34
CA LYS A 264 -28.19 -0.08 -9.84
C LYS A 264 -27.11 -0.36 -8.77
N GLY A 265 -25.85 -0.11 -9.10
CA GLY A 265 -24.82 0.10 -8.07
C GLY A 265 -25.20 1.26 -7.16
N PRO A 266 -24.62 1.37 -5.94
CA PRO A 266 -25.02 2.37 -4.97
C PRO A 266 -24.75 3.77 -5.52
N THR A 267 -25.82 4.45 -5.90
CA THR A 267 -25.80 5.87 -6.24
C THR A 267 -25.60 6.64 -4.94
N MET A 268 -24.41 7.17 -4.68
CA MET A 268 -24.27 8.23 -3.68
C MET A 268 -25.01 9.46 -4.21
N GLN A 269 -26.23 9.67 -3.73
CA GLN A 269 -26.90 10.96 -3.86
C GLN A 269 -26.15 11.96 -2.99
N VAL A 270 -25.34 12.80 -3.64
CA VAL A 270 -24.87 14.03 -3.02
C VAL A 270 -26.08 14.95 -2.93
N ASN A 271 -26.62 15.13 -1.72
CA ASN A 271 -27.64 16.12 -1.42
C ASN A 271 -27.05 17.52 -1.65
N LEU A 272 -27.26 18.06 -2.86
CA LEU A 272 -27.11 19.48 -3.13
C LEU A 272 -28.31 20.19 -2.50
N TYR A 273 -28.16 20.65 -1.26
CA TYR A 273 -29.09 21.58 -0.64
C TYR A 273 -29.08 22.90 -1.44
N ASN A 274 -30.10 23.08 -2.29
CA ASN A 274 -30.40 24.36 -2.91
C ASN A 274 -31.00 25.30 -1.84
N ARG A 275 -30.20 26.25 -1.34
CA ARG A 275 -30.73 27.47 -0.71
C ARG A 275 -31.33 28.35 -1.80
N ARG A 276 -32.64 28.27 -2.00
CA ARG A 276 -33.41 29.38 -2.60
C ARG A 276 -33.93 30.25 -1.46
N ALA A 277 -33.29 31.39 -1.25
CA ALA A 277 -33.87 32.50 -0.50
C ALA A 277 -34.53 33.46 -1.51
N THR A 278 -35.87 33.45 -1.48
CA THR A 278 -36.79 34.60 -1.59
C THR A 278 -36.29 35.90 -2.24
N GLN A 279 -36.92 36.27 -3.35
CA GLN A 279 -37.11 37.67 -3.73
C GLN A 279 -38.61 37.99 -3.69
N HIS A 280 -38.96 38.89 -2.79
CA HIS A 280 -40.18 39.70 -2.82
C HIS A 280 -39.97 40.86 -3.81
N CYS A 281 -40.94 41.06 -4.70
CA CYS A 281 -41.52 42.35 -5.01
C CYS A 281 -43.03 42.20 -4.76
#